data_AF-A0A2T0BPV5-F1
#
_entry.id   AF-A0A2T0BPV5-F1
#
_cell.length_a   1.000
_cell.length_b   1.000
_cell.length_c   1.000
_cell.angle_alpha   90.00
_cell.angle_beta   90.00
_cell.angle_gamma   90.00
#
_symmetry.space_group_name_H-M   'P 1'
#
loop_
_entity.id
_entity.type
_entity.pdbx_description
1 polymer ?
#
loop_
_entity_poly.entity_id
_entity_poly.type
_entity_poly.pdbx_seq_one_letter_code
_entity_poly.pdbx_strand_id
1 'polypeptide(L)'
;MTGTIKRGNIIVLTKTMRPKLGGGGLIGLEYILGLYNMQHMELAKELGLKKQNINLWIKGRQGIPKKYLPRLEKIFGISREYFPKELNEIEKLEIQKEKLKKELNPVIEKYDKQFMVKETNCIYKVPIYDKEEINRIGRKIEKAKLVSKFKQALDVVDDNPYMDTYRLITELLNKAQQEVVLHRTIEALAHYLEVLPDKINSDESQDEFESEIFEIFDDYNF
;
A
#
# COMPACT_ATOMS: atom_id res chain seq x y z
N MET A 1 27.00 -41.67 -23.39
CA MET A 1 26.18 -40.59 -23.97
C MET A 1 25.06 -40.31 -22.96
N THR A 2 25.24 -39.33 -22.07
CA THR A 2 24.70 -37.96 -22.20
C THR A 2 23.16 -37.96 -22.29
N GLY A 3 22.38 -37.36 -21.40
CA GLY A 3 22.73 -36.35 -20.41
C GLY A 3 21.64 -36.15 -19.36
N THR A 4 22.09 -35.57 -18.26
CA THR A 4 21.31 -35.07 -17.14
C THR A 4 20.67 -33.74 -17.55
N ILE A 5 19.35 -33.62 -17.48
CA ILE A 5 18.67 -32.32 -17.49
C ILE A 5 18.10 -32.10 -16.09
N LYS A 6 18.86 -31.37 -15.26
CA LYS A 6 18.36 -30.77 -14.03
C LYS A 6 17.39 -29.65 -14.41
N ARG A 7 16.08 -29.86 -14.24
CA ARG A 7 15.11 -28.77 -14.19
C ARG A 7 15.02 -28.26 -12.75
N GLY A 8 15.31 -26.98 -12.59
CA GLY A 8 15.40 -26.29 -11.31
C GLY A 8 14.12 -26.41 -10.47
N ASN A 9 14.34 -26.56 -9.17
CA ASN A 9 13.30 -26.51 -8.15
C ASN A 9 12.67 -25.11 -8.12
N ILE A 10 11.57 -24.92 -8.84
CA ILE A 10 10.58 -23.88 -8.50
C ILE A 10 9.77 -24.47 -7.34
N ILE A 11 10.21 -24.23 -6.10
CA ILE A 11 9.36 -24.47 -4.94
C ILE A 11 8.34 -23.33 -4.94
N VAL A 12 7.17 -23.60 -5.50
CA VAL A 12 5.97 -22.78 -5.30
C VAL A 12 5.66 -22.85 -3.81
N LEU A 13 5.90 -21.75 -3.08
CA LEU A 13 5.55 -21.63 -1.67
C LEU A 13 4.04 -21.47 -1.50
N THR A 14 3.27 -22.54 -1.79
CA THR A 14 1.91 -22.70 -1.24
C THR A 14 2.02 -23.29 0.16
N LYS A 15 2.51 -22.49 1.10
CA LYS A 15 2.24 -22.73 2.53
C LYS A 15 1.85 -21.39 3.14
N THR A 16 0.55 -21.11 3.05
CA THR A 16 -0.14 -20.11 3.84
C THR A 16 0.23 -20.29 5.31
N MET A 17 1.13 -19.45 5.81
CA MET A 17 1.26 -19.25 7.25
C MET A 17 -0.04 -18.60 7.71
N ARG A 18 -0.92 -19.39 8.33
CA ARG A 18 -2.04 -18.84 9.10
C ARG A 18 -1.46 -18.20 10.35
N PRO A 19 -1.69 -16.90 10.63
CA PRO A 19 -1.36 -16.33 11.92
C PRO A 19 -2.24 -16.99 12.99
N LYS A 20 -1.62 -17.42 14.09
CA LYS A 20 -2.35 -17.77 15.32
C LYS A 20 -2.98 -16.48 15.85
N LEU A 21 -4.31 -16.50 16.02
CA LEU A 21 -5.07 -15.45 16.67
C LEU A 21 -4.64 -15.33 18.13
N GLY A 22 -3.95 -14.23 18.43
CA GLY A 22 -3.63 -13.70 19.75
C GLY A 22 -3.13 -12.27 19.54
N GLY A 23 -3.84 -11.28 20.09
CA GLY A 23 -3.61 -9.86 19.84
C GLY A 23 -2.18 -9.40 20.18
N GLY A 24 -1.46 -8.94 19.16
CA GLY A 24 -0.14 -8.32 19.20
C GLY A 24 0.37 -8.22 17.78
N GLY A 25 0.59 -7.01 17.25
CA GLY A 25 1.10 -6.84 15.89
C GLY A 25 2.45 -7.54 15.72
N LEU A 26 2.69 -8.15 14.57
CA LEU A 26 3.96 -8.83 14.32
C LEU A 26 5.07 -7.78 14.19
N ILE A 27 6.11 -7.89 15.03
CA ILE A 27 7.25 -6.96 15.02
C ILE A 27 7.94 -7.04 13.66
N GLY A 28 8.29 -5.89 13.07
CA GLY A 28 8.79 -5.84 11.71
C GLY A 28 10.07 -6.64 11.49
N LEU A 29 10.95 -6.74 12.50
CA LEU A 29 12.09 -7.65 12.45
C LEU A 29 11.68 -9.11 12.21
N GLU A 30 10.64 -9.61 12.90
CA GLU A 30 10.17 -10.99 12.71
C GLU A 30 9.61 -11.17 11.30
N TYR A 31 8.84 -10.19 10.81
CA TYR A 31 8.26 -10.21 9.47
C TYR A 31 9.35 -10.28 8.40
N ILE A 32 10.35 -9.40 8.51
CA ILE A 32 11.45 -9.28 7.57
C ILE A 32 12.28 -10.56 7.56
N LEU A 33 12.60 -11.14 8.72
CA LEU A 33 13.31 -12.42 8.79
C LEU A 33 12.55 -13.53 8.07
N GLY A 34 11.24 -13.63 8.30
CA GLY A 34 10.38 -14.60 7.60
C GLY A 34 10.36 -14.37 6.09
N LEU A 35 10.27 -13.12 5.65
CA LEU A 35 10.24 -12.74 4.24
C LEU A 35 11.55 -13.07 3.50
N TYR A 36 12.69 -12.89 4.16
CA TYR A 36 14.02 -13.22 3.63
C TYR A 36 14.42 -14.67 3.89
N ASN A 37 13.57 -15.46 4.55
CA ASN A 37 13.86 -16.82 4.99
C ASN A 37 15.17 -16.91 5.81
N MET A 38 15.49 -15.86 6.58
CA MET A 38 16.70 -15.76 7.39
C MET A 38 16.43 -16.26 8.80
N GLN A 39 17.28 -17.17 9.29
CA GLN A 39 17.11 -17.73 10.63
C GLN A 39 17.65 -16.78 11.71
N HIS A 40 17.08 -16.84 12.93
CA HIS A 40 17.54 -15.97 14.03
C HIS A 40 19.02 -16.21 14.40
N MET A 41 19.50 -17.44 14.24
CA MET A 41 20.91 -17.76 14.50
C MET A 41 21.83 -17.16 13.45
N GLU A 42 21.39 -17.11 12.20
CA GLU A 42 22.12 -16.50 11.09
C GLU A 42 22.25 -15.00 11.30
N LEU A 43 21.14 -14.30 11.57
CA LEU A 43 21.19 -12.86 11.89
C LEU A 43 22.07 -12.58 13.12
N ALA A 44 22.02 -13.43 14.15
CA ALA A 44 22.85 -13.28 15.33
C ALA A 44 24.34 -13.36 14.99
N LYS A 45 24.75 -14.27 14.11
CA LYS A 45 26.14 -14.38 13.62
C LYS A 45 26.56 -13.13 12.85
N GLU A 46 25.73 -12.66 11.93
CA GLU A 46 25.98 -11.43 11.15
C GLU A 46 26.17 -10.19 12.04
N LEU A 47 25.45 -10.11 13.16
CA LEU A 47 25.54 -9.00 14.09
C LEU A 47 26.59 -9.18 15.20
N GLY A 48 27.25 -10.34 15.29
CA GLY A 48 28.18 -10.66 16.38
C GLY A 48 27.49 -10.79 17.75
N LEU A 49 26.28 -11.34 17.77
CA LEU A 49 25.41 -11.47 18.94
C LEU A 49 25.06 -12.93 19.26
N LYS A 50 24.54 -13.16 20.47
CA LYS A 50 23.88 -14.44 20.82
C LYS A 50 22.46 -14.47 20.26
N LYS A 51 22.00 -15.65 19.82
CA LYS A 51 20.60 -15.90 19.35
C LYS A 51 19.54 -15.41 20.35
N GLN A 52 19.84 -15.48 21.64
CA GLN A 52 18.96 -15.00 22.71
C GLN A 52 18.60 -13.52 22.57
N ASN A 53 19.56 -12.67 22.15
CA ASN A 53 19.31 -11.25 21.94
C ASN A 53 18.27 -11.01 20.84
N ILE A 54 18.39 -11.72 19.71
CA ILE A 54 17.43 -11.62 18.60
C ILE A 54 16.03 -12.07 19.03
N ASN A 55 15.94 -13.17 19.80
CA ASN A 55 14.67 -13.66 20.34
C ASN A 55 14.00 -12.65 21.29
N LEU A 56 14.78 -11.91 22.08
CA LEU A 56 14.25 -10.87 22.97
C LEU A 56 13.67 -9.70 22.17
N TRP A 57 14.31 -9.33 21.05
CA TRP A 57 13.82 -8.28 20.15
C TRP A 57 12.51 -8.66 19.48
N ILE A 58 12.43 -9.88 18.92
CA ILE A 58 11.23 -10.39 18.24
C ILE A 58 10.05 -10.54 19.20
N LYS A 59 10.31 -10.89 20.47
CA LYS A 59 9.26 -10.99 21.49
C LYS A 59 8.88 -9.64 22.12
N GLY A 60 9.45 -8.53 21.67
CA GLY A 60 9.21 -7.20 22.24
C GLY A 60 9.71 -7.02 23.68
N ARG A 61 10.43 -7.99 24.25
CA ARG A 61 10.95 -7.93 25.63
C ARG A 61 12.10 -6.95 25.78
N GLN A 62 12.80 -6.67 24.68
CA GLN A 62 13.87 -5.69 24.62
C GLN A 62 13.83 -4.99 23.26
N GLY A 63 13.92 -3.66 23.24
CA GLY A 63 14.05 -2.91 21.99
C GLY A 63 15.37 -3.20 21.26
N ILE A 64 15.37 -3.03 19.94
CA ILE A 64 16.57 -3.17 19.12
C ILE A 64 17.51 -1.99 19.43
N PRO A 65 18.75 -2.22 19.92
CA PRO A 65 19.69 -1.13 20.15
C PRO A 65 19.99 -0.35 18.87
N LYS A 66 19.97 1.00 18.93
CA LYS A 66 20.12 1.89 17.77
C LYS A 66 21.36 1.59 16.91
N LYS A 67 22.45 1.12 17.52
CA LYS A 67 23.70 0.75 16.82
C LYS A 67 23.54 -0.39 15.81
N TYR A 68 22.53 -1.25 15.95
CA TYR A 68 22.29 -2.35 15.01
C TYR A 68 21.35 -1.97 13.87
N LEU A 69 20.58 -0.88 13.98
CA LEU A 69 19.63 -0.44 12.97
C LEU A 69 20.30 -0.18 11.60
N PRO A 70 21.44 0.53 11.49
CA PRO A 70 22.11 0.72 10.20
C PRO A 70 22.61 -0.60 9.58
N ARG A 71 22.99 -1.58 10.41
CA ARG A 71 23.43 -2.89 9.92
C ARG A 71 22.26 -3.69 9.36
N LEU A 72 21.12 -3.67 10.04
CA LEU A 72 19.88 -4.31 9.58
C LEU A 72 19.41 -3.70 8.26
N GLU A 73 19.39 -2.36 8.18
CA GLU A 73 19.05 -1.62 6.96
C GLU A 73 19.97 -2.02 5.80
N LYS A 74 21.28 -2.17 6.03
CA LYS A 74 22.22 -2.64 5.00
C LYS A 74 21.98 -4.09 4.57
N ILE A 75 21.76 -5.01 5.52
CA ILE A 75 21.54 -6.44 5.24
C ILE A 75 20.29 -6.61 4.36
N PHE A 76 19.19 -6.01 4.80
CA PHE A 76 17.89 -6.23 4.15
C PHE A 76 17.60 -5.22 3.03
N GLY A 77 18.21 -4.04 3.03
CA GLY A 77 17.83 -2.96 2.10
C GLY A 77 16.45 -2.39 2.42
N ILE A 78 16.09 -2.35 3.71
CA ILE A 78 14.78 -1.90 4.20
C ILE A 78 15.00 -0.76 5.20
N SER A 79 14.16 0.28 5.12
CA SER A 79 14.19 1.41 6.04
C SER A 79 14.22 0.95 7.50
N ARG A 80 15.16 1.49 8.26
CA ARG A 80 15.40 1.11 9.66
C ARG A 80 14.21 1.31 10.60
N GLU A 81 13.26 2.16 10.23
CA GLU A 81 12.06 2.45 11.02
C GLU A 81 11.12 1.25 11.13
N TYR A 82 11.19 0.31 10.19
CA TYR A 82 10.32 -0.86 10.17
C TYR A 82 10.73 -1.94 11.17
N PHE A 83 12.02 -2.10 11.48
CA PHE A 83 12.49 -3.22 12.32
C PHE A 83 11.88 -3.24 13.74
N PRO A 84 11.84 -2.12 14.49
CA PRO A 84 11.28 -2.12 15.85
C PRO A 84 9.75 -1.95 15.89
N LYS A 85 9.12 -1.67 14.74
CA LYS A 85 7.71 -1.30 14.66
C LYS A 85 6.80 -2.51 14.54
N GLU A 86 5.60 -2.46 15.12
CA GLU A 86 4.51 -3.37 14.76
C GLU A 86 3.95 -2.99 13.40
N LEU A 87 4.06 -3.88 12.41
CA LEU A 87 3.73 -3.56 11.03
C LEU A 87 2.23 -3.69 10.76
N ASN A 88 1.65 -2.67 10.15
CA ASN A 88 0.34 -2.80 9.51
C ASN A 88 0.45 -3.45 8.11
N GLU A 89 -0.69 -3.77 7.50
CA GLU A 89 -0.72 -4.47 6.21
C GLU A 89 -0.11 -3.67 5.05
N ILE A 90 -0.27 -2.34 5.05
CA ILE A 90 0.32 -1.47 4.03
C ILE A 90 1.86 -1.53 4.15
N GLU A 91 2.40 -1.47 5.36
CA GLU A 91 3.84 -1.49 5.61
C GLU A 91 4.47 -2.84 5.24
N LYS A 92 3.76 -3.95 5.53
CA LYS A 92 4.16 -5.29 5.08
C LYS A 92 4.28 -5.34 3.55
N LEU A 93 3.32 -4.77 2.82
CA LEU A 93 3.36 -4.70 1.36
C LEU A 93 4.50 -3.81 0.85
N GLU A 94 4.76 -2.66 1.47
CA GLU A 94 5.88 -1.79 1.10
C GLU A 94 7.23 -2.52 1.30
N ILE A 95 7.40 -3.24 2.41
CA ILE A 95 8.58 -4.08 2.66
C ILE A 95 8.75 -5.17 1.58
N GLN A 96 7.67 -5.84 1.19
CA GLN A 96 7.71 -6.82 0.10
C GLN A 96 8.12 -6.18 -1.23
N LYS A 97 7.62 -4.98 -1.51
CA LYS A 97 7.98 -4.22 -2.72
C LYS A 97 9.46 -3.87 -2.74
N GLU A 98 10.02 -3.40 -1.63
CA GLU A 98 11.46 -3.07 -1.53
C GLU A 98 12.35 -4.30 -1.70
N LYS A 99 11.95 -5.45 -1.12
CA LYS A 99 12.64 -6.72 -1.38
C LYS A 99 12.64 -7.07 -2.87
N LEU A 100 11.49 -7.02 -3.55
CA LEU A 100 11.41 -7.33 -4.97
C LEU A 100 12.22 -6.35 -5.83
N LYS A 101 12.23 -5.06 -5.50
CA LYS A 101 13.08 -4.08 -6.20
C LYS A 101 14.56 -4.45 -6.11
N LYS A 102 15.02 -4.85 -4.92
CA LYS A 102 16.40 -5.30 -4.71
C LYS A 102 16.73 -6.58 -5.46
N GLU A 103 15.81 -7.54 -5.49
CA GLU A 103 16.02 -8.84 -6.15
C GLU A 103 15.94 -8.76 -7.67
N LEU A 104 15.02 -7.95 -8.21
CA LEU A 104 14.71 -7.90 -9.64
C LEU A 104 15.39 -6.73 -10.36
N ASN A 105 15.90 -5.75 -9.62
CA ASN A 105 16.54 -4.54 -10.14
C ASN A 105 15.76 -3.90 -11.31
N PRO A 106 14.51 -3.47 -11.07
CA PRO A 106 13.61 -3.04 -12.13
C PRO A 106 14.03 -1.70 -12.74
N VAL A 107 13.61 -1.49 -13.98
CA VAL A 107 13.70 -0.20 -14.66
C VAL A 107 12.31 0.42 -14.71
N ILE A 108 12.24 1.74 -14.54
CA ILE A 108 10.99 2.48 -14.70
C ILE A 108 10.72 2.64 -16.20
N GLU A 109 9.61 2.08 -16.69
CA GLU A 109 9.20 2.22 -18.10
C GLU A 109 8.46 3.53 -18.33
N LYS A 110 7.56 3.87 -17.40
CA LYS A 110 6.74 5.07 -17.49
C LYS A 110 6.26 5.52 -16.12
N TYR A 111 5.63 6.68 -16.09
CA TYR A 111 4.95 7.20 -14.92
C TYR A 111 3.46 7.29 -15.20
N ASP A 112 2.67 6.81 -14.25
CA ASP A 112 1.24 7.05 -14.20
C ASP A 112 0.95 8.32 -13.40
N LYS A 113 -0.11 9.04 -13.75
CA LYS A 113 -0.57 10.20 -12.98
C LYS A 113 -1.70 9.74 -12.07
N GLN A 114 -1.46 9.76 -10.76
CA GLN A 114 -2.48 9.41 -9.78
C GLN A 114 -2.81 10.62 -8.90
N PHE A 115 -4.10 10.88 -8.73
CA PHE A 115 -4.57 11.86 -7.77
C PHE A 115 -4.51 11.28 -6.35
N MET A 116 -3.92 12.03 -5.43
CA MET A 116 -3.88 11.66 -4.02
C MET A 116 -4.22 12.88 -3.18
N VAL A 117 -5.35 12.82 -2.47
CA VAL A 117 -5.69 13.76 -1.40
C VAL A 117 -4.67 13.57 -0.26
N LYS A 118 -3.70 14.47 -0.18
CA LYS A 118 -2.86 14.76 0.98
C LYS A 118 -2.91 16.27 1.19
N GLU A 119 -2.37 16.77 2.29
CA GLU A 119 -2.38 18.16 2.79
C GLU A 119 -2.13 19.29 1.74
N THR A 120 -1.73 18.97 0.50
CA THR A 120 -1.53 19.92 -0.61
C THR A 120 -2.27 19.58 -1.92
N ASN A 121 -3.24 18.65 -1.96
CA ASN A 121 -4.02 18.26 -3.15
C ASN A 121 -3.19 18.21 -4.46
N CYS A 122 -2.31 17.21 -4.60
CA CYS A 122 -1.34 17.14 -5.70
C CYS A 122 -1.49 15.86 -6.54
N ILE A 123 -1.21 15.98 -7.85
CA ILE A 123 -0.96 14.83 -8.75
C ILE A 123 0.43 14.27 -8.42
N TYR A 124 0.52 12.97 -8.12
CA TYR A 124 1.80 12.28 -7.98
C TYR A 124 2.08 11.41 -9.21
N LYS A 125 3.35 11.38 -9.61
CA LYS A 125 3.84 10.46 -10.64
C LYS A 125 4.20 9.12 -10.00
N VAL A 126 3.41 8.10 -10.28
CA VAL A 126 3.64 6.74 -9.78
C VAL A 126 4.44 5.95 -10.82
N PRO A 127 5.63 5.44 -10.48
CA PRO A 127 6.44 4.68 -11.44
C PRO A 127 5.79 3.34 -11.76
N ILE A 128 5.72 3.03 -13.05
CA ILE A 128 5.40 1.71 -13.60
C ILE A 128 6.71 1.08 -14.03
N TYR A 129 7.01 -0.09 -13.47
CA TYR A 129 8.23 -0.83 -13.69
C TYR A 129 8.08 -1.86 -14.81
N ASP A 130 9.18 -2.25 -15.42
CA ASP A 130 9.26 -3.38 -16.37
C ASP A 130 8.92 -4.73 -15.72
N LYS A 131 8.90 -4.79 -14.38
CA LYS A 131 8.55 -5.97 -13.58
C LYS A 131 7.12 -5.90 -13.08
N GLU A 132 6.26 -6.75 -13.64
CA GLU A 132 4.84 -6.82 -13.30
C GLU A 132 4.58 -7.26 -11.86
N GLU A 133 5.46 -8.06 -11.25
CA GLU A 133 5.38 -8.44 -9.84
C GLU A 133 5.41 -7.21 -8.91
N ILE A 134 6.26 -6.23 -9.24
CA ILE A 134 6.41 -4.99 -8.47
C ILE A 134 5.17 -4.12 -8.67
N ASN A 135 4.69 -4.01 -9.91
CA ASN A 135 3.47 -3.26 -10.22
C ASN A 135 2.24 -3.85 -9.52
N ARG A 136 2.12 -5.19 -9.46
CA ARG A 136 1.05 -5.89 -8.72
C ARG A 136 1.04 -5.53 -7.23
N ILE A 137 2.21 -5.51 -6.59
CA ILE A 137 2.30 -5.08 -5.19
C ILE A 137 1.96 -3.59 -5.07
N GLY A 138 2.41 -2.76 -6.00
CA GLY A 138 2.02 -1.34 -6.09
C GLY A 138 0.51 -1.13 -6.07
N ARG A 139 -0.22 -1.83 -6.95
CA ARG A 139 -1.70 -1.78 -7.01
C ARG A 139 -2.35 -2.31 -5.72
N LYS A 140 -1.78 -3.33 -5.07
CA LYS A 140 -2.27 -3.82 -3.77
C LYS A 140 -2.11 -2.79 -2.66
N ILE A 141 -0.97 -2.09 -2.62
CA ILE A 141 -0.70 -1.01 -1.66
C ILE A 141 -1.70 0.12 -1.85
N GLU A 142 -1.94 0.53 -3.10
CA GLU A 142 -2.89 1.59 -3.43
C GLU A 142 -4.30 1.24 -2.96
N LYS A 143 -4.78 0.03 -3.29
CA LYS A 143 -6.08 -0.47 -2.82
C LYS A 143 -6.17 -0.49 -1.29
N ALA A 144 -5.12 -0.95 -0.61
CA ALA A 144 -5.09 -0.98 0.85
C ALA A 144 -5.13 0.43 1.48
N LYS A 145 -4.43 1.39 0.88
CA LYS A 145 -4.48 2.81 1.28
C LYS A 145 -5.88 3.40 1.08
N LEU A 146 -6.52 3.12 -0.05
CA LEU A 146 -7.89 3.58 -0.32
C LEU A 146 -8.89 3.03 0.69
N VAL A 147 -8.86 1.72 0.96
CA VAL A 147 -9.72 1.09 1.98
C VAL A 147 -9.47 1.68 3.36
N SER A 148 -8.21 1.93 3.72
CA SER A 148 -7.88 2.56 5.01
C SER A 148 -8.47 3.95 5.14
N LYS A 149 -8.42 4.77 4.08
CA LYS A 149 -9.04 6.10 4.07
C LYS A 149 -10.56 6.03 4.14
N PHE A 150 -11.17 5.09 3.42
CA PHE A 150 -12.63 4.91 3.45
C PHE A 150 -13.11 4.53 4.86
N LYS A 151 -12.38 3.65 5.56
CA LYS A 151 -12.66 3.33 6.96
C LYS A 151 -12.57 4.56 7.86
N GLN A 152 -11.50 5.35 7.73
CA GLN A 152 -11.35 6.60 8.49
C GLN A 152 -12.51 7.58 8.26
N ALA A 153 -13.03 7.67 7.04
CA ALA A 153 -14.18 8.53 6.72
C ALA A 153 -15.49 8.01 7.35
N LEU A 154 -15.65 6.70 7.49
CA LEU A 154 -16.80 6.11 8.18
C LEU A 154 -16.72 6.31 9.70
N ASP A 155 -15.52 6.26 10.27
CA ASP A 155 -15.28 6.29 11.72
C ASP A 155 -15.30 7.73 12.32
N VAL A 156 -15.68 8.77 11.55
CA VAL A 156 -15.61 10.18 12.00
C VAL A 156 -16.63 10.49 13.12
N VAL A 157 -17.82 9.89 13.09
CA VAL A 157 -18.88 10.06 14.11
C VAL A 157 -19.58 8.72 14.31
N ASP A 158 -19.75 8.28 15.57
CA ASP A 158 -20.40 7.00 15.90
C ASP A 158 -21.85 6.92 15.37
N ASP A 159 -22.59 8.03 15.48
CA ASP A 159 -23.92 8.20 14.88
C ASP A 159 -23.81 9.14 13.67
N ASN A 160 -23.39 8.58 12.54
CA ASN A 160 -23.25 9.32 11.30
C ASN A 160 -24.62 9.43 10.59
N PRO A 161 -25.22 10.63 10.46
CA PRO A 161 -26.56 10.77 9.87
C PRO A 161 -26.57 10.49 8.36
N TYR A 162 -25.41 10.37 7.72
CA TYR A 162 -25.27 10.17 6.27
C TYR A 162 -24.95 8.72 5.88
N MET A 163 -25.16 7.74 6.76
CA MET A 163 -24.86 6.32 6.45
C MET A 163 -25.56 5.79 5.19
N ASP A 164 -26.77 6.26 4.88
CA ASP A 164 -27.45 5.88 3.64
C ASP A 164 -26.75 6.43 2.39
N THR A 165 -26.09 7.59 2.50
CA THR A 165 -25.26 8.14 1.42
C THR A 165 -24.06 7.24 1.16
N TYR A 166 -23.35 6.80 2.21
CA TYR A 166 -22.24 5.86 2.06
C TYR A 166 -22.67 4.51 1.46
N ARG A 167 -23.87 4.02 1.83
CA ARG A 167 -24.46 2.81 1.23
C ARG A 167 -24.73 3.01 -0.25
N LEU A 168 -25.35 4.12 -0.64
CA LEU A 168 -25.65 4.43 -2.04
C LEU A 168 -24.36 4.55 -2.88
N ILE A 169 -23.35 5.27 -2.38
CA ILE A 169 -22.04 5.35 -3.03
C ILE A 169 -21.46 3.96 -3.24
N THR A 170 -21.53 3.09 -2.23
CA THR A 170 -21.03 1.71 -2.34
C THR A 170 -21.79 0.91 -3.41
N GLU A 171 -23.12 1.06 -3.50
CA GLU A 171 -23.94 0.40 -4.52
C GLU A 171 -23.64 0.93 -5.94
N LEU A 172 -23.46 2.24 -6.10
CA LEU A 172 -23.07 2.87 -7.36
C LEU A 172 -21.71 2.35 -7.83
N LEU A 173 -20.71 2.32 -6.93
CA LEU A 173 -19.38 1.78 -7.24
C LEU A 173 -19.42 0.27 -7.55
N ASN A 174 -20.38 -0.48 -7.01
CA ASN A 174 -20.49 -1.92 -7.30
C ASN A 174 -21.18 -2.19 -8.64
N LYS A 175 -22.28 -1.48 -8.92
CA LYS A 175 -23.17 -1.77 -10.06
C LYS A 175 -22.91 -0.91 -11.29
N ALA A 176 -22.43 0.31 -11.12
CA ALA A 176 -22.30 1.32 -12.17
C ALA A 176 -20.87 1.83 -12.35
N GLN A 177 -19.84 1.15 -11.81
CA GLN A 177 -18.43 1.57 -11.96
C GLN A 177 -17.92 1.69 -13.40
N GLN A 178 -18.62 1.14 -14.40
CA GLN A 178 -18.25 1.30 -15.81
C GLN A 178 -18.97 2.47 -16.49
N GLU A 179 -19.96 3.07 -15.82
CA GLU A 179 -20.72 4.19 -16.36
C GLU A 179 -19.91 5.47 -16.32
N VAL A 180 -19.72 6.09 -17.49
CA VAL A 180 -18.93 7.34 -17.62
C VAL A 180 -19.55 8.46 -16.79
N VAL A 181 -20.89 8.58 -16.81
CA VAL A 181 -21.61 9.62 -16.06
C VAL A 181 -21.34 9.56 -14.56
N LEU A 182 -21.13 8.37 -13.98
CA LEU A 182 -20.80 8.25 -12.56
C LEU A 182 -19.46 8.94 -12.25
N HIS A 183 -18.43 8.68 -13.05
CA HIS A 183 -17.10 9.26 -12.85
C HIS A 183 -17.11 10.76 -13.07
N ARG A 184 -17.76 11.23 -14.15
CA ARG A 184 -17.86 12.67 -14.46
C ARG A 184 -18.58 13.44 -13.37
N THR A 185 -19.68 12.89 -12.85
CA THR A 185 -20.42 13.53 -11.76
C THR A 185 -19.61 13.55 -10.46
N ILE A 186 -18.88 12.48 -10.14
CA ILE A 186 -18.00 12.47 -8.95
C ILE A 186 -16.89 13.51 -9.09
N GLU A 187 -16.26 13.62 -10.26
CA GLU A 187 -15.21 14.60 -10.54
C GLU A 187 -15.76 16.04 -10.48
N ALA A 188 -16.89 16.30 -11.13
CA ALA A 188 -17.59 17.58 -11.09
C ALA A 188 -17.93 17.99 -9.65
N LEU A 189 -18.50 17.08 -8.84
CA LEU A 189 -18.78 17.34 -7.43
C LEU A 189 -17.50 17.64 -6.65
N ALA A 190 -16.38 16.97 -6.98
CA ALA A 190 -15.11 17.22 -6.33
C ALA A 190 -14.51 18.58 -6.69
N HIS A 191 -14.66 19.05 -7.92
CA HIS A 191 -14.30 20.41 -8.34
C HIS A 191 -15.23 21.45 -7.69
N TYR A 192 -16.54 21.25 -7.77
CA TYR A 192 -17.56 22.16 -7.20
C TYR A 192 -17.37 22.39 -5.70
N LEU A 193 -16.99 21.35 -4.95
CA LEU A 193 -16.74 21.43 -3.51
C LEU A 193 -15.29 21.76 -3.16
N GLU A 194 -14.46 22.15 -4.13
CA GLU A 194 -13.04 22.49 -3.99
C GLU A 194 -12.17 21.38 -3.37
N VAL A 195 -12.62 20.12 -3.46
CA VAL A 195 -11.89 18.94 -3.01
C VAL A 195 -10.80 18.54 -4.02
N LEU A 196 -11.09 18.74 -5.31
CA LEU A 196 -10.17 18.53 -6.42
C LEU A 196 -9.76 19.91 -6.99
N PRO A 197 -8.46 20.18 -7.22
CA PRO A 197 -8.05 21.42 -7.89
C PRO A 197 -8.33 21.40 -9.40
N ASP A 198 -8.83 22.52 -9.95
CA ASP A 198 -9.28 22.69 -11.35
C ASP A 198 -8.25 22.28 -12.42
N LYS A 199 -6.96 22.31 -12.08
CA LYS A 199 -5.88 21.88 -12.97
C LYS A 199 -5.84 20.36 -13.20
N ILE A 200 -6.67 19.59 -12.48
CA ILE A 200 -6.72 18.13 -12.52
C ILE A 200 -8.03 17.72 -13.18
N ASN A 201 -7.99 17.56 -14.49
CA ASN A 201 -9.14 17.09 -15.26
C ASN A 201 -8.83 15.73 -15.92
N SER A 202 -9.79 14.81 -15.92
CA SER A 202 -9.75 13.55 -16.65
C SER A 202 -9.67 13.72 -18.17
N ASP A 203 -10.45 14.62 -18.79
CA ASP A 203 -10.41 14.94 -20.22
C ASP A 203 -11.10 16.28 -20.59
N GLU A 204 -10.88 16.78 -21.81
CA GLU A 204 -11.46 18.06 -22.27
C GLU A 204 -12.99 18.09 -22.24
N SER A 205 -13.66 16.93 -22.38
CA SER A 205 -15.13 16.86 -22.36
C SER A 205 -15.74 16.88 -20.95
N GLN A 206 -14.90 16.82 -19.92
CA GLN A 206 -15.32 17.05 -18.55
C GLN A 206 -15.55 18.54 -18.28
N ASP A 207 -14.77 19.46 -18.87
CA ASP A 207 -14.97 20.91 -18.71
C ASP A 207 -16.36 21.34 -19.24
N GLU A 208 -16.77 20.76 -20.38
CA GLU A 208 -18.11 20.97 -20.96
C GLU A 208 -19.20 20.44 -20.03
N PHE A 209 -19.03 19.22 -19.51
CA PHE A 209 -19.97 18.60 -18.57
C PHE A 209 -20.11 19.42 -17.26
N GLU A 210 -18.99 19.93 -16.74
CA GLU A 210 -18.97 20.74 -15.53
C GLU A 210 -19.68 22.07 -15.71
N SER A 211 -19.50 22.72 -16.86
CA SER A 211 -20.17 23.99 -17.16
C SER A 211 -21.70 23.84 -17.11
N GLU A 212 -22.24 22.76 -17.68
CA GLU A 212 -23.69 22.50 -17.66
C GLU A 212 -24.19 22.09 -16.26
N ILE A 213 -23.44 21.23 -15.55
CA ILE A 213 -23.91 20.69 -14.28
C ILE A 213 -23.76 21.68 -13.11
N PHE A 214 -22.81 22.62 -13.18
CA PHE A 214 -22.63 23.64 -12.15
C PHE A 214 -23.76 24.66 -12.15
N GLU A 215 -24.30 25.03 -13.32
CA GLU A 215 -25.52 25.85 -13.38
C GLU A 215 -26.67 25.18 -12.62
N ILE A 216 -26.84 23.86 -12.81
CA ILE A 216 -27.84 23.08 -12.08
C ILE A 216 -27.52 23.05 -10.58
N PHE A 217 -26.26 22.83 -10.19
CA PHE A 217 -25.90 22.82 -8.77
C PHE A 217 -26.19 24.17 -8.10
N ASP A 218 -25.80 25.27 -8.72
CA ASP A 218 -26.03 26.62 -8.19
C ASP A 218 -27.53 26.95 -8.06
N ASP A 219 -28.36 26.46 -8.99
CA ASP A 219 -29.81 26.65 -8.97
C ASP A 219 -30.53 25.86 -7.88
N TYR A 220 -29.91 24.81 -7.32
CA TYR A 220 -30.57 23.87 -6.40
C TYR A 220 -29.83 23.65 -5.07
N ASN A 221 -28.67 24.29 -4.86
CA ASN A 221 -27.88 24.19 -3.64
C ASN A 221 -28.17 25.36 -2.68
N PHE A 222 -29.28 25.27 -1.92
CA PHE A 222 -29.72 26.27 -0.93
C PHE A 222 -29.64 25.79 0.52
#